data_AF-A0A1H3IMX5-F1
#
_entry.id   AF-A0A1H3IMX5-F1
#
_cell.length_a   1.000
_cell.length_b   1.000
_cell.length_c   1.000
_cell.angle_alpha   90.00
_cell.angle_beta   90.00
_cell.angle_gamma   90.00
#
_symmetry.space_group_name_H-M   'P 1'
#
loop_
_entity.id
_entity.type
_entity.pdbx_description
1 polymer ?
#
loop_
_entity_poly.entity_id
_entity_poly.type
_entity_poly.pdbx_seq_one_letter_code
_entity_poly.pdbx_strand_id
1 'polypeptide(L)' 'MRRLCCAVLLIGVLLAGGLALDVGTAQPASAHAVLVGTTPADGARLTAAPAEATVEFDGEVSLGAGYARVLGADG' A
#
# COMPACT_ATOMS: atom_id res chain seq x y z
N MET A 1 28.23 -15.40 38.96
CA MET A 1 27.24 -16.23 38.24
C MET A 1 25.81 -15.70 38.43
N ARG A 2 25.28 -15.60 39.66
CA ARG A 2 23.88 -15.17 39.92
C ARG A 2 23.50 -13.79 39.33
N ARG A 3 24.40 -12.80 39.38
CA ARG A 3 24.18 -11.46 38.79
C ARG A 3 24.13 -11.46 37.25
N LEU A 4 24.95 -12.30 36.62
CA LEU A 4 24.94 -12.48 35.16
C LEU A 4 23.65 -13.17 34.70
N CYS A 5 23.19 -14.19 35.42
CA CYS A 5 21.90 -14.84 35.12
C CYS A 5 20.73 -13.85 35.22
N CYS A 6 20.67 -13.01 36.25
CA CYS A 6 19.65 -11.97 36.37
C CYS A 6 19.70 -10.95 35.21
N ALA A 7 20.90 -10.52 34.81
CA ALA A 7 21.06 -9.60 33.70
C ALA A 7 20.61 -10.20 32.36
N VAL A 8 20.97 -11.46 32.10
CA VAL A 8 20.55 -12.19 30.88
C VAL A 8 19.02 -12.37 30.85
N LEU A 9 18.41 -12.73 31.98
CA LEU A 9 16.94 -12.85 32.06
C LEU A 9 16.23 -11.51 31.83
N LEU A 10 16.74 -10.42 32.43
CA LEU A 10 16.18 -9.09 32.22
C LEU A 10 16.24 -8.68 30.74
N ILE A 11 17.38 -8.89 30.09
CA ILE A 11 17.54 -8.60 28.65
C ILE A 11 16.58 -9.45 27.83
N GLY A 12 16.43 -10.74 28.15
CA GLY A 12 15.47 -11.63 27.48
C GLY A 12 14.03 -11.12 27.60
N VAL A 13 13.63 -10.68 28.79
CA VAL A 13 12.29 -10.11 29.03
C VAL A 13 12.09 -8.80 28.26
N LEU A 14 13.09 -7.91 28.27
CA LEU A 14 13.02 -6.63 27.56
C LEU A 14 12.94 -6.82 26.04
N LEU A 15 13.71 -7.76 25.48
CA LEU A 15 13.65 -8.09 24.06
C LEU A 15 12.30 -8.72 23.70
N ALA A 16 11.87 -9.75 24.44
CA ALA A 16 10.58 -10.39 24.19
C ALA A 16 9.41 -9.41 24.30
N GLY A 17 9.43 -8.55 25.33
CA GLY A 17 8.43 -7.49 25.51
C GLY A 17 8.48 -6.46 24.38
N GLY A 18 9.68 -6.02 23.98
CA GLY A 18 9.87 -5.09 22.86
C GLY A 18 9.34 -5.65 21.55
N LEU A 19 9.69 -6.89 21.19
CA LEU A 19 9.19 -7.55 19.98
C LEU A 19 7.67 -7.77 20.02
N ALA A 20 7.11 -8.16 21.17
CA ALA A 20 5.67 -8.34 21.30
C ALA A 20 4.91 -7.03 21.12
N LEU A 21 5.44 -5.93 21.66
CA LEU A 21 4.87 -4.60 21.46
C LEU A 21 5.00 -4.14 20.01
N ASP A 22 6.17 -4.34 19.39
CA ASP A 22 6.42 -3.98 17.99
C ASP A 22 5.44 -4.70 17.05
N VAL A 23 5.37 -6.03 17.13
CA VAL A 23 4.45 -6.83 16.30
C VAL A 23 2.99 -6.55 16.63
N GLY A 24 2.65 -6.38 17.91
CA GLY A 24 1.27 -6.14 18.36
C GLY A 24 0.73 -4.76 18.02
N THR A 25 1.61 -3.79 17.75
CA THR A 25 1.23 -2.41 17.40
C THR A 25 1.58 -2.02 15.97
N ALA A 26 2.26 -2.89 15.22
CA ALA A 26 2.56 -2.69 13.82
C ALA A 26 1.26 -2.47 13.02
N GLN A 27 1.15 -1.33 12.36
CA GLN A 27 0.08 -1.12 11.38
C GLN A 27 0.31 -2.05 10.18
N PRO A 28 -0.78 -2.50 9.51
CA PRO A 28 -0.65 -3.22 8.25
C PRO A 28 0.24 -2.44 7.28
N ALA A 29 1.19 -3.10 6.65
CA ALA A 29 2.02 -2.47 5.63
C ALA A 29 1.13 -2.08 4.44
N SER A 30 0.81 -0.80 4.32
CA SER A 30 0.11 -0.25 3.15
C SER A 30 1.11 -0.09 2.03
N ALA A 31 1.16 -1.08 1.13
CA ALA A 31 2.23 -1.15 0.12
C ALA A 31 1.74 -0.88 -1.31
N HIS A 32 0.44 -1.00 -1.60
CA HIS A 32 -0.05 -0.82 -2.96
C HIS A 32 -1.44 -0.17 -2.96
N ALA A 33 -1.56 0.96 -3.65
CA ALA A 33 -2.84 1.53 -4.03
C ALA A 33 -3.47 0.64 -5.11
N VAL A 34 -4.71 0.21 -4.92
CA VAL A 34 -5.44 -0.62 -5.88
C VAL A 34 -6.47 0.20 -6.62
N LEU A 35 -6.70 -0.15 -7.89
CA LEU A 35 -7.73 0.46 -8.71
C LEU A 35 -9.11 0.10 -8.13
N VAL A 36 -9.88 1.11 -7.75
CA VAL A 36 -11.24 0.94 -7.21
C VAL A 36 -12.32 1.43 -8.16
N GLY A 37 -11.98 2.26 -9.14
CA GLY A 37 -12.95 2.81 -10.07
C GLY A 37 -12.35 3.37 -11.35
N THR A 38 -13.13 3.33 -12.42
CA THR A 38 -12.83 4.01 -13.67
C THR A 38 -14.07 4.74 -14.16
N THR A 39 -13.85 5.92 -14.74
CA THR A 39 -14.89 6.65 -15.46
C THR A 39 -14.30 7.10 -16.79
N PRO A 40 -14.81 6.63 -17.94
CA PRO A 40 -15.87 5.64 -18.12
C PRO A 40 -15.54 4.29 -17.47
N ALA A 41 -16.57 3.53 -17.08
CA ALA A 41 -16.39 2.21 -16.49
C ALA A 41 -15.74 1.25 -17.51
N ASP A 42 -15.00 0.26 -17.03
CA ASP A 42 -14.43 -0.77 -17.88
C ASP A 42 -15.51 -1.47 -18.72
N GLY A 43 -15.23 -1.65 -20.01
CA GLY A 43 -16.18 -2.19 -20.98
C GLY A 43 -17.37 -1.27 -21.33
N ALA A 44 -17.42 -0.02 -20.85
CA ALA A 44 -18.50 0.90 -21.17
C ALA A 44 -18.58 1.17 -22.68
N ARG A 45 -19.77 1.01 -23.24
CA ARG A 45 -20.06 1.37 -24.64
C ARG A 45 -20.61 2.78 -24.71
N LEU A 46 -19.77 3.70 -25.15
CA LEU A 46 -20.14 5.10 -25.28
C LEU A 46 -20.71 5.41 -26.66
N THR A 47 -21.62 6.37 -26.72
CA THR A 47 -22.18 6.89 -27.98
C THR A 47 -21.34 8.02 -28.57
N ALA A 48 -20.43 8.60 -27.78
CA ALA A 48 -19.48 9.63 -28.17
C ALA A 48 -18.19 9.50 -27.34
N ALA A 49 -17.11 10.12 -27.83
CA ALA A 49 -15.85 10.16 -27.09
C ALA A 49 -15.98 11.05 -25.82
N PRO A 50 -15.46 10.61 -24.67
CA PRO A 50 -15.49 11.40 -23.45
C PRO A 50 -14.43 12.52 -23.50
N ALA A 51 -14.69 13.63 -22.82
CA ALA A 51 -13.73 14.73 -22.69
C ALA A 51 -12.58 14.40 -21.73
N GLU A 52 -12.81 13.46 -20.80
CA GLU A 52 -11.87 13.06 -19.75
C GLU A 52 -12.03 11.56 -19.45
N ALA A 53 -10.95 10.94 -18.98
CA ALA A 53 -10.97 9.62 -18.37
C ALA A 53 -10.32 9.68 -16.99
N THR A 54 -11.00 9.13 -15.99
CA THR A 54 -10.58 9.14 -14.58
C THR A 54 -10.33 7.72 -14.11
N VAL A 55 -9.26 7.55 -13.33
CA VAL A 55 -8.83 6.30 -12.71
C VAL A 55 -8.68 6.56 -11.22
N GLU A 56 -9.43 5.83 -10.39
CA GLU A 56 -9.49 6.05 -8.95
C GLU A 56 -8.80 4.92 -8.18
N PHE A 57 -7.94 5.30 -7.23
CA PHE A 57 -7.23 4.36 -6.36
C PHE A 57 -7.63 4.60 -4.91
N ASP A 58 -7.60 3.54 -4.09
CA ASP A 58 -7.86 3.61 -2.64
C ASP A 58 -6.70 4.17 -1.81
N GLY A 59 -5.56 4.39 -2.45
CA GLY A 59 -4.35 4.94 -1.86
C GLY A 59 -3.72 6.02 -2.72
N GLU A 60 -2.79 6.75 -2.12
CA GLU A 60 -2.04 7.78 -2.85
C GLU A 60 -1.18 7.16 -3.94
N VAL A 61 -1.22 7.78 -5.12
CA VAL A 61 -0.40 7.42 -6.27
C VAL A 61 0.39 8.63 -6.73
N SER A 62 1.65 8.41 -7.13
CA SER A 62 2.47 9.43 -7.79
C SER A 62 2.51 9.14 -9.28
N LEU A 63 2.15 10.13 -10.09
CA LEU A 63 2.20 10.05 -11.55
C LEU A 63 3.34 10.91 -12.08
N GLY A 64 4.31 10.27 -12.73
CA GLY A 64 5.32 10.95 -13.53
C GLY A 64 4.85 11.19 -14.96
N ALA A 65 5.63 11.95 -15.73
CA ALA A 65 5.37 12.12 -17.16
C ALA A 65 5.42 10.78 -17.91
N GLY A 66 4.42 10.53 -18.77
CA GLY A 66 4.35 9.32 -19.60
C GLY A 66 3.82 8.06 -18.92
N TYR A 67 3.54 8.08 -17.61
CA TYR A 67 3.00 6.93 -16.88
C TYR A 67 1.49 6.70 -17.08
N ALA A 68 0.76 7.74 -17.50
CA ALA A 68 -0.61 7.62 -17.99
C ALA A 68 -0.67 7.98 -19.47
N ARG A 69 -1.29 7.11 -20.28
CA ARG A 69 -1.43 7.29 -21.72
C ARG A 69 -2.82 6.85 -22.15
N VAL A 70 -3.41 7.60 -23.07
CA VAL A 70 -4.60 7.18 -23.82
C VAL A 70 -4.10 6.56 -25.12
N LEU A 71 -4.54 5.34 -25.41
CA LEU A 71 -4.14 4.59 -26.61
C LEU A 71 -5.30 4.49 -27.59
N GLY A 72 -4.97 4.53 -28.88
CA GLY A 72 -5.91 4.27 -29.95
C GLY A 72 -6.18 2.78 -30.11
N ALA A 73 -7.04 2.41 -31.06
CA ALA A 73 -7.30 1.01 -31.39
C ALA A 73 -6.06 0.28 -31.96
N ASP A 74 -5.07 1.04 -32.42
CA ASP A 74 -3.80 0.62 -33.00
C ASP A 74 -2.64 0.50 -31.99
N GLY A 75 -2.82 0.98 -30.76
CA GLY A 75 -1.82 0.94 -29.67
C GLY A 75 -1.17 2.29 -29.36
#